data_AF-H1PY59-F1
#
_entry.id   AF-H1PY59-F1
#
_cell.length_a   1.000
_cell.length_b   1.000
_cell.length_c   1.000
_cell.angle_alpha   90.00
_cell.angle_beta   90.00
_cell.angle_gamma   90.00
#
_symmetry.space_group_name_H-M   'P 1'
#
loop_
_entity.id
_entity.type
_entity.pdbx_description
1 polymer ?
#
loop_
_entity_poly.entity_id
_entity_poly.type
_entity_poly.pdbx_seq_one_letter_code
_entity_poly.pdbx_strand_id
1 'polypeptide(L)'
;MSENIIDKKNSTKINFLKTLGEKSLYLDEFKENVILALTKKQIMSGIIYTEVIDEMKKEGTAGIKMRRDVPLKDFNPYIMEAEKAGIQYTLVDALDMKGDIVLVVVSKEAIDNTDREVIVEDEEEKFRKVGLSGEYPKCLGKKLCSKHYKLLSEKMPSYKGKFEELNLLDRLLGRTCPICKEEKEKD
;
A
#
# COMPACT_ATOMS: atom_id res chain seq x y z
N MET A 1 10.32 -35.02 36.64
CA MET A 1 11.17 -34.65 35.48
C MET A 1 10.45 -34.72 34.12
N SER A 2 9.19 -35.18 34.05
CA SER A 2 8.39 -35.30 32.81
C SER A 2 7.59 -34.05 32.43
N GLU A 3 7.15 -33.25 33.41
CA GLU A 3 6.30 -32.06 33.19
C GLU A 3 6.99 -30.98 32.35
N ASN A 4 8.27 -30.68 32.61
CA ASN A 4 9.05 -29.69 31.85
C ASN A 4 9.25 -30.06 30.36
N ILE A 5 9.19 -31.34 30.00
CA ILE A 5 9.38 -31.79 28.61
C ILE A 5 8.07 -31.62 27.81
N ILE A 6 6.93 -31.86 28.45
CA ILE A 6 5.60 -31.73 27.85
C ILE A 6 5.29 -30.25 27.59
N ASP A 7 5.58 -29.37 28.54
CA ASP A 7 5.37 -27.92 28.39
C ASP A 7 6.27 -27.31 27.32
N LYS A 8 7.53 -27.73 27.24
CA LYS A 8 8.46 -27.28 26.20
C LYS A 8 8.01 -27.72 24.80
N LYS A 9 7.49 -28.96 24.67
CA LYS A 9 6.98 -29.50 23.40
C LYS A 9 5.69 -28.78 22.96
N ASN A 10 4.80 -28.47 23.90
CA ASN A 10 3.58 -27.70 23.63
C ASN A 10 3.89 -26.25 23.23
N SER A 11 4.80 -25.58 23.93
CA SER A 11 5.26 -24.22 23.57
C SER A 11 5.89 -24.18 22.17
N THR A 12 6.74 -25.15 21.85
CA THR A 12 7.35 -25.28 20.51
C THR A 12 6.29 -25.46 19.42
N LYS A 13 5.29 -26.31 19.66
CA LYS A 13 4.18 -26.54 18.71
C LYS A 13 3.33 -25.27 18.53
N ILE A 14 3.04 -24.55 19.60
CA ILE A 14 2.28 -23.29 19.55
C ILE A 14 3.05 -22.23 18.75
N ASN A 15 4.35 -22.06 19.01
CA ASN A 15 5.17 -21.13 18.24
C ASN A 15 5.24 -21.50 16.77
N PHE A 16 5.39 -22.78 16.45
CA PHE A 16 5.34 -23.26 15.06
C PHE A 16 4.01 -22.91 14.37
N LEU A 17 2.88 -23.12 15.05
CA LEU A 17 1.56 -22.77 14.50
C LEU A 17 1.39 -21.26 14.32
N LYS A 18 1.91 -20.44 15.23
CA LYS A 18 1.93 -18.97 15.09
C LYS A 18 2.76 -18.54 13.89
N THR A 19 3.97 -19.08 13.73
CA THR A 19 4.84 -18.84 12.57
C THR A 19 4.17 -19.21 11.26
N LEU A 20 3.52 -20.38 11.18
CA LEU A 20 2.76 -20.77 9.99
C LEU A 20 1.60 -19.81 9.71
N GLY A 21 0.93 -19.33 10.77
CA GLY A 21 -0.12 -18.32 10.67
C GLY A 21 0.39 -17.03 10.05
N GLU A 22 1.52 -16.49 10.54
CA GLU A 22 2.13 -15.27 9.99
C GLU A 22 2.54 -15.42 8.53
N LYS A 23 3.26 -16.49 8.19
CA LYS A 23 3.71 -16.73 6.82
C LYS A 23 2.54 -16.86 5.84
N SER A 24 1.46 -17.50 6.26
CA SER A 24 0.23 -17.58 5.44
C SER A 24 -0.44 -16.22 5.24
N LEU A 25 -0.27 -15.29 6.18
CA LEU A 25 -0.88 -13.95 6.12
C LEU A 25 -0.02 -12.97 5.31
N TYR A 26 1.31 -13.05 5.42
CA TYR A 26 2.26 -12.08 4.86
C TYR A 26 3.09 -12.64 3.70
N LEU A 27 2.51 -13.54 2.90
CA LEU A 27 3.12 -14.00 1.64
C LEU A 27 4.49 -14.67 1.84
N ASP A 28 4.52 -15.66 2.74
CA ASP A 28 5.70 -16.42 3.17
C ASP A 28 6.75 -15.60 3.94
N GLU A 29 6.41 -14.40 4.41
CA GLU A 29 7.27 -13.61 5.29
C GLU A 29 6.83 -13.65 6.75
N PHE A 30 7.79 -13.45 7.64
CA PHE A 30 7.52 -13.17 9.05
C PHE A 30 7.11 -11.71 9.22
N LYS A 31 6.24 -11.39 10.18
CA LYS A 31 5.77 -10.01 10.39
C LYS A 31 6.93 -9.03 10.63
N GLU A 32 7.98 -9.47 11.33
CA GLU A 32 9.19 -8.68 11.59
C GLU A 32 9.91 -8.22 10.31
N ASN A 33 9.76 -8.95 9.20
CA ASN A 33 10.35 -8.59 7.90
C ASN A 33 9.41 -7.82 6.98
N VAL A 34 8.17 -7.52 7.39
CA VAL A 34 7.16 -6.90 6.53
C VAL A 34 7.08 -5.40 6.80
N ILE A 35 7.75 -4.56 6.02
CA ILE A 35 7.74 -3.11 6.28
C ILE A 35 6.33 -2.55 6.22
N LEU A 36 5.58 -2.87 5.16
CA LEU A 36 4.20 -2.47 4.98
C LEU A 36 3.47 -3.41 4.02
N ALA A 37 2.15 -3.47 4.14
CA ALA A 37 1.28 -4.41 3.47
C ALA A 37 0.03 -3.71 2.90
N LEU A 38 -0.43 -4.18 1.74
CA LEU A 38 -1.69 -3.77 1.14
C LEU A 38 -2.66 -4.93 1.01
N THR A 39 -3.94 -4.62 1.26
CA THR A 39 -5.04 -5.56 1.08
C THR A 39 -5.56 -5.57 -0.36
N LYS A 40 -6.35 -6.59 -0.68
CA LYS A 40 -6.99 -6.76 -1.99
C LYS A 40 -7.87 -5.59 -2.34
N LYS A 41 -8.64 -5.07 -1.36
CA LYS A 41 -9.46 -3.87 -1.53
C LYS A 41 -8.61 -2.67 -1.95
N GLN A 42 -7.46 -2.49 -1.30
CA GLN A 42 -6.56 -1.36 -1.57
C GLN A 42 -5.96 -1.45 -2.97
N ILE A 43 -5.42 -2.61 -3.37
CA ILE A 43 -4.89 -2.82 -4.73
C ILE A 43 -5.96 -2.64 -5.80
N MET A 44 -7.16 -3.19 -5.58
CA MET A 44 -8.26 -3.12 -6.55
C MET A 44 -8.97 -1.77 -6.59
N SER A 45 -8.67 -0.84 -5.67
CA SER A 45 -9.29 0.50 -5.64
C SER A 45 -8.84 1.40 -6.81
N GLY A 46 -7.74 1.04 -7.49
CA GLY A 46 -7.09 1.88 -8.50
C GLY A 46 -6.28 3.05 -7.91
N ILE A 47 -6.21 3.18 -6.58
CA ILE A 47 -5.38 4.15 -5.89
C ILE A 47 -3.94 3.64 -5.82
N ILE A 48 -2.99 4.51 -6.14
CA ILE A 48 -1.57 4.22 -5.97
C ILE A 48 -1.13 4.68 -4.57
N TYR A 49 -0.83 3.72 -3.71
CA TYR A 49 -0.30 3.98 -2.37
C TYR A 49 1.19 4.36 -2.46
N THR A 50 1.47 5.66 -2.52
CA THR A 50 2.85 6.14 -2.73
C THR A 50 3.78 5.80 -1.57
N GLU A 51 3.27 5.64 -0.35
CA GLU A 51 4.08 5.22 0.81
C GLU A 51 4.78 3.88 0.55
N VAL A 52 4.13 2.98 -0.20
CA VAL A 52 4.73 1.71 -0.63
C VAL A 52 5.89 1.96 -1.59
N ILE A 53 5.70 2.85 -2.57
CA ILE A 53 6.73 3.22 -3.56
C ILE A 53 7.91 3.92 -2.89
N ASP A 54 7.63 4.80 -1.93
CA ASP A 54 8.64 5.52 -1.16
C ASP A 54 9.47 4.54 -0.32
N GLU A 55 8.86 3.49 0.22
CA GLU A 55 9.56 2.42 0.94
C GLU A 55 10.45 1.57 0.02
N MET A 56 9.97 1.25 -1.19
CA MET A 56 10.77 0.52 -2.19
C MET A 56 12.11 1.20 -2.53
N LYS A 57 12.17 2.53 -2.38
CA LYS A 57 13.35 3.34 -2.69
C LYS A 57 14.37 3.38 -1.55
N LYS A 58 14.05 2.87 -0.37
CA LYS A 58 14.95 2.88 0.80
C LYS A 58 15.92 1.70 0.74
N GLU A 59 17.15 1.93 1.18
CA GLU A 59 18.22 0.91 1.15
C GLU A 59 17.90 -0.34 2.00
N GLY A 60 17.05 -0.22 3.02
CA GLY A 60 16.62 -1.33 3.88
C GLY A 60 15.63 -2.31 3.24
N THR A 61 15.11 -2.00 2.05
CA THR A 61 14.11 -2.82 1.37
C THR A 61 14.76 -3.94 0.56
N ALA A 62 14.33 -5.18 0.80
CA ALA A 62 14.76 -6.37 0.08
C ALA A 62 13.98 -6.55 -1.24
N GLY A 63 12.68 -6.24 -1.23
CA GLY A 63 11.83 -6.42 -2.39
C GLY A 63 10.35 -6.33 -2.05
N ILE A 64 9.52 -6.71 -3.01
CA ILE A 64 8.08 -6.86 -2.81
C ILE A 64 7.61 -8.28 -3.13
N LYS A 65 6.58 -8.72 -2.42
CA LYS A 65 5.84 -9.94 -2.76
C LYS A 65 4.40 -9.62 -3.03
N MET A 66 3.82 -10.30 -4.01
CA MET A 66 2.47 -10.09 -4.48
C MET A 66 1.77 -11.42 -4.67
N ARG A 67 0.48 -11.50 -4.38
CA ARG A 67 -0.29 -12.73 -4.63
C ARG A 67 -0.56 -12.93 -6.12
N ARG A 68 -0.34 -14.15 -6.60
CA ARG A 68 -0.55 -14.52 -8.01
C ARG A 68 -2.02 -14.47 -8.46
N ASP A 69 -2.97 -14.63 -7.54
CA ASP A 69 -4.41 -14.66 -7.85
C ASP A 69 -5.04 -13.27 -8.08
N VAL A 70 -4.26 -12.20 -7.91
CA VAL A 70 -4.68 -10.83 -8.24
C VAL A 70 -4.17 -10.46 -9.64
N PRO A 71 -4.96 -9.79 -10.49
CA PRO A 71 -4.54 -9.43 -11.83
C PRO A 71 -3.27 -8.56 -11.84
N LEU A 72 -2.27 -8.95 -12.62
CA LEU A 72 -0.98 -8.22 -12.71
C LEU A 72 -1.13 -6.75 -13.09
N LYS A 73 -2.15 -6.39 -13.86
CA LYS A 73 -2.46 -5.00 -14.21
C LYS A 73 -2.65 -4.10 -12.98
N ASP A 74 -3.18 -4.66 -11.89
CA ASP A 74 -3.47 -3.91 -10.66
C ASP A 74 -2.17 -3.72 -9.84
N PHE A 75 -1.16 -4.57 -10.06
CA PHE A 75 0.18 -4.42 -9.48
C PHE A 75 1.15 -3.62 -10.35
N ASN A 76 0.81 -3.36 -11.61
CA ASN A 76 1.73 -2.76 -12.57
C ASN A 76 2.42 -1.47 -12.07
N PRO A 77 1.74 -0.53 -11.37
CA PRO A 77 2.41 0.64 -10.81
C PRO A 77 3.54 0.29 -9.84
N TYR A 78 3.37 -0.76 -9.03
CA TYR A 78 4.36 -1.22 -8.06
C TYR A 78 5.50 -2.01 -8.70
N ILE A 79 5.19 -2.85 -9.70
CA ILE A 79 6.19 -3.58 -10.48
C ILE A 79 7.13 -2.60 -11.18
N MET A 80 6.58 -1.58 -11.85
CA MET A 80 7.38 -0.57 -12.54
C MET A 80 8.30 0.21 -11.59
N GLU A 81 7.83 0.56 -10.39
CA GLU A 81 8.66 1.25 -9.42
C GLU A 81 9.72 0.33 -8.78
N ALA A 82 9.40 -0.95 -8.56
CA ALA A 82 10.37 -1.94 -8.10
C ALA A 82 11.51 -2.13 -9.12
N GLU A 83 11.18 -2.22 -10.42
CA GLU A 83 12.17 -2.31 -11.51
C GLU A 83 13.06 -1.07 -11.59
N LYS A 84 12.49 0.13 -11.48
CA LYS A 84 13.25 1.39 -11.44
C LYS A 84 14.19 1.48 -10.24
N ALA A 85 13.75 0.98 -9.08
CA ALA A 85 14.54 0.95 -7.86
C ALA A 85 15.57 -0.21 -7.85
N GLY A 86 15.51 -1.13 -8.81
CA GLY A 86 16.39 -2.30 -8.88
C GLY A 86 16.14 -3.31 -7.77
N ILE A 87 14.93 -3.36 -7.19
CA ILE A 87 14.56 -4.32 -6.14
C ILE A 87 13.77 -5.50 -6.73
N GLN A 88 13.85 -6.64 -6.06
CA GLN A 88 13.15 -7.86 -6.51
C GLN A 88 11.64 -7.73 -6.30
N TYR A 89 10.85 -8.25 -7.25
CA TYR A 89 9.44 -8.54 -7.05
C TYR A 89 9.17 -10.04 -7.21
N THR A 90 8.29 -10.60 -6.40
CA THR A 90 7.97 -12.04 -6.40
C THR A 90 6.47 -12.28 -6.39
N LEU A 91 6.00 -13.24 -7.20
CA LEU A 91 4.62 -13.72 -7.16
C LEU A 91 4.53 -14.96 -6.27
N VAL A 92 3.67 -14.91 -5.27
CA VAL A 92 3.42 -15.99 -4.31
C VAL A 92 2.09 -16.68 -4.64
N ASP A 93 2.09 -18.01 -4.63
CA ASP A 93 0.90 -18.80 -4.91
C ASP A 93 -0.13 -18.67 -3.78
N ALA A 94 -1.39 -18.46 -4.14
CA ALA A 94 -2.43 -18.09 -3.18
C ALA A 94 -3.04 -19.28 -2.41
N LEU A 95 -2.75 -20.52 -2.81
CA LEU A 95 -3.41 -21.73 -2.28
C LEU A 95 -3.22 -21.88 -0.75
N ASP A 96 -2.05 -21.47 -0.25
CA ASP A 96 -1.71 -21.56 1.17
C ASP A 96 -1.84 -20.22 1.91
N MET A 97 -2.33 -19.17 1.22
CA MET A 97 -2.41 -17.82 1.76
C MET A 97 -3.75 -17.54 2.43
N LYS A 98 -3.72 -16.87 3.57
CA LYS A 98 -4.89 -16.47 4.36
C LYS A 98 -5.02 -14.95 4.41
N GLY A 99 -6.23 -14.49 4.67
CA GLY A 99 -6.51 -13.06 4.76
C GLY A 99 -6.59 -12.37 3.40
N ASP A 100 -6.66 -11.05 3.45
CA ASP A 100 -6.86 -10.18 2.30
C ASP A 100 -5.59 -9.43 1.87
N ILE A 101 -4.45 -9.62 2.56
CA ILE A 101 -3.15 -9.07 2.15
C ILE A 101 -2.74 -9.70 0.82
N VAL A 102 -2.37 -8.85 -0.14
CA VAL A 102 -2.01 -9.24 -1.50
C VAL A 102 -0.71 -8.62 -1.98
N LEU A 103 -0.16 -7.64 -1.26
CA LEU A 103 1.16 -7.07 -1.50
C LEU A 103 1.85 -6.83 -0.16
N VAL A 104 3.12 -7.20 -0.05
CA VAL A 104 3.98 -6.84 1.08
C VAL A 104 5.30 -6.28 0.57
N VAL A 105 5.83 -5.27 1.28
CA VAL A 105 7.20 -4.78 1.11
C VAL A 105 8.05 -5.41 2.19
N VAL A 106 9.16 -6.01 1.79
CA VAL A 106 9.99 -6.86 2.65
C VAL A 106 11.28 -6.13 3.01
N SER A 107 11.64 -6.12 4.30
CA SER A 107 12.92 -5.60 4.78
C SER A 107 14.03 -6.63 4.62
N LYS A 108 15.27 -6.14 4.50
CA LYS A 108 16.48 -6.99 4.52
C LYS A 108 16.76 -7.60 5.89
N GLU A 109 16.34 -6.91 6.94
CA GLU A 109 16.58 -7.28 8.35
C GLU A 109 15.27 -7.25 9.13
N ALA A 110 15.21 -8.03 10.22
CA ALA A 110 14.07 -8.06 11.11
C ALA A 110 13.89 -6.71 11.81
N ILE A 111 12.65 -6.25 11.91
CA ILE A 111 12.28 -5.01 12.59
C ILE A 111 11.87 -5.34 14.04
N ASP A 112 12.60 -4.79 15.00
CA ASP A 112 12.47 -5.09 16.44
C ASP A 112 11.05 -4.90 17.03
N ASN A 113 10.23 -4.03 16.42
CA ASN A 113 8.86 -3.76 16.89
C ASN A 113 7.84 -4.62 16.13
N THR A 114 7.51 -5.79 16.69
CA THR A 114 6.54 -6.73 16.10
C THR A 114 5.08 -6.33 16.31
N ASP A 115 4.76 -5.47 17.28
CA ASP A 115 3.39 -5.01 17.55
C ASP A 115 2.92 -3.88 16.61
N ARG A 116 3.81 -3.39 15.73
CA ARG A 116 3.46 -2.33 14.78
C ARG A 116 2.34 -2.72 13.82
N GLU A 117 1.56 -1.73 13.42
CA GLU A 117 0.65 -1.83 12.29
C GLU A 117 1.45 -1.88 10.99
N VAL A 118 1.14 -2.85 10.14
CA VAL A 118 1.83 -3.04 8.85
C VAL A 118 0.90 -2.76 7.68
N ILE A 119 -0.42 -2.85 7.88
CA ILE A 119 -1.39 -2.56 6.85
C ILE A 119 -1.47 -1.03 6.70
N VAL A 120 -1.23 -0.56 5.49
CA VAL A 120 -1.29 0.88 5.20
C VAL A 120 -2.72 1.38 5.42
N GLU A 121 -2.86 2.57 6.00
CA GLU A 121 -4.18 3.20 6.16
C GLU A 121 -4.83 3.50 4.79
N ASP A 122 -6.15 3.30 4.68
CA ASP A 122 -6.93 3.54 3.46
C ASP A 122 -6.86 5.02 3.03
N GLU A 123 -6.36 5.27 1.81
CA GLU A 123 -6.18 6.63 1.29
C GLU A 123 -7.51 7.37 1.11
N GLU A 124 -8.60 6.71 0.73
CA GLU A 124 -9.89 7.43 0.63
C GLU A 124 -10.30 7.95 2.01
N GLU A 125 -10.13 7.13 3.04
CA GLU A 125 -10.45 7.49 4.41
C GLU A 125 -9.55 8.61 4.95
N LYS A 126 -8.23 8.59 4.65
CA LYS A 126 -7.31 9.70 4.97
C LYS A 126 -7.84 11.05 4.45
N PHE A 127 -8.34 11.06 3.21
CA PHE A 127 -8.89 12.27 2.60
C PHE A 127 -10.26 12.65 3.18
N ARG A 128 -11.14 11.66 3.43
CA ARG A 128 -12.47 11.92 4.03
C ARG A 128 -12.37 12.51 5.42
N LYS A 129 -11.43 12.06 6.26
CA LYS A 129 -11.21 12.57 7.63
C LYS A 129 -10.92 14.07 7.69
N VAL A 130 -10.25 14.61 6.67
CA VAL A 130 -9.99 16.06 6.56
C VAL A 130 -11.08 16.80 5.77
N GLY A 131 -12.17 16.11 5.39
CA GLY A 131 -13.28 16.67 4.62
C GLY A 131 -12.92 16.94 3.15
N LEU A 132 -12.08 16.09 2.56
CA LEU A 132 -11.88 16.02 1.11
C LEU A 132 -12.64 14.83 0.54
N SER A 133 -12.91 14.85 -0.78
CA SER A 133 -13.49 13.71 -1.48
C SER A 133 -12.52 12.52 -1.47
N GLY A 134 -13.04 11.29 -1.30
CA GLY A 134 -12.26 10.06 -1.46
C GLY A 134 -11.72 9.83 -2.88
N GLU A 135 -12.10 10.68 -3.84
CA GLU A 135 -11.70 10.59 -5.25
C GLU A 135 -10.35 11.27 -5.55
N TYR A 136 -9.86 12.11 -4.64
CA TYR A 136 -8.53 12.71 -4.76
C TYR A 136 -7.40 11.69 -4.94
N PRO A 137 -7.26 10.64 -4.11
CA PRO A 137 -6.16 9.69 -4.26
C PRO A 137 -6.18 8.90 -5.58
N LYS A 138 -7.33 8.73 -6.24
CA LYS A 138 -7.42 8.15 -7.60
C LYS A 138 -6.92 9.08 -8.70
N CYS A 139 -6.69 10.35 -8.36
CA CYS A 139 -6.26 11.41 -9.26
C CYS A 139 -4.80 11.81 -9.04
N LEU A 140 -4.01 11.04 -8.30
CA LEU A 140 -2.58 11.30 -8.10
C LEU A 140 -1.86 11.50 -9.44
N GLY A 141 -0.96 12.49 -9.49
CA GLY A 141 -0.24 12.90 -10.71
C GLY A 141 -1.08 13.66 -11.74
N LYS A 142 -2.40 13.83 -11.52
CA LYS A 142 -3.24 14.67 -12.39
C LYS A 142 -3.21 16.13 -11.95
N LYS A 143 -3.56 17.01 -12.90
CA LYS A 143 -3.69 18.44 -12.64
C LYS A 143 -5.07 18.81 -12.07
N LEU A 144 -5.07 19.61 -11.01
CA LEU A 144 -6.26 20.11 -10.33
C LEU A 144 -6.53 21.58 -10.67
N CYS A 145 -7.78 22.03 -10.61
CA CYS A 145 -8.05 23.46 -10.71
C CYS A 145 -7.56 24.19 -9.46
N SER A 146 -7.35 25.51 -9.56
CA SER A 146 -6.85 26.33 -8.45
C SER A 146 -7.64 26.17 -7.15
N LYS A 147 -8.99 26.07 -7.25
CA LYS A 147 -9.87 25.82 -6.10
C LYS A 147 -9.53 24.50 -5.39
N HIS A 148 -9.49 23.40 -6.12
CA HIS A 148 -9.26 22.07 -5.55
C HIS A 148 -7.80 21.86 -5.11
N TYR A 149 -6.84 22.43 -5.85
CA TYR A 149 -5.43 22.41 -5.47
C TYR A 149 -5.18 23.18 -4.17
N LYS A 150 -5.79 24.36 -4.00
CA LYS A 150 -5.70 25.14 -2.77
C LYS A 150 -6.34 24.42 -1.59
N LEU A 151 -7.52 23.84 -1.78
CA LEU A 151 -8.21 23.07 -0.73
C LEU A 151 -7.36 21.86 -0.26
N LEU A 152 -6.78 21.12 -1.20
CA LEU A 152 -5.84 20.04 -0.90
C LEU A 152 -4.61 20.56 -0.15
N SER A 153 -4.02 21.65 -0.64
CA SER A 153 -2.83 22.27 -0.08
C SER A 153 -2.99 22.72 1.37
N GLU A 154 -4.18 23.17 1.74
CA GLU A 154 -4.53 23.60 3.09
C GLU A 154 -4.77 22.41 4.02
N LYS A 155 -5.53 21.40 3.55
CA LYS A 155 -5.97 20.27 4.38
C LYS A 155 -4.94 19.14 4.48
N MET A 156 -4.13 18.94 3.44
CA MET A 156 -3.11 17.89 3.37
C MET A 156 -1.82 18.42 2.72
N PRO A 157 -1.06 19.27 3.43
CA PRO A 157 0.16 19.87 2.87
C PRO A 157 1.20 18.86 2.36
N SER A 158 1.27 17.67 2.95
CA SER A 158 2.15 16.57 2.54
C SER A 158 1.85 16.01 1.14
N TYR A 159 0.67 16.30 0.57
CA TYR A 159 0.25 15.85 -0.75
C TYR A 159 0.47 16.90 -1.86
N LYS A 160 0.97 18.11 -1.55
CA LYS A 160 1.19 19.19 -2.54
C LYS A 160 2.03 18.74 -3.74
N GLY A 161 3.11 17.99 -3.50
CA GLY A 161 4.00 17.49 -4.56
C GLY A 161 3.46 16.30 -5.35
N LYS A 162 2.29 15.77 -4.96
CA LYS A 162 1.66 14.61 -5.61
C LYS A 162 0.57 15.00 -6.62
N PHE A 163 0.30 16.30 -6.75
CA PHE A 163 -0.62 16.89 -7.70
C PHE A 163 0.00 18.14 -8.32
N GLU A 164 -0.52 18.54 -9.48
CA GLU A 164 -0.12 19.79 -10.14
C GLU A 164 -1.32 20.73 -10.27
N GLU A 165 -1.07 22.05 -10.31
CA GLU A 165 -2.12 23.03 -10.57
C GLU A 165 -2.30 23.28 -12.08
N LEU A 166 -3.55 23.32 -12.54
CA LEU A 166 -3.91 23.69 -13.91
C LEU A 166 -3.60 25.15 -14.18
N ASN A 167 -2.75 25.39 -15.17
CA ASN A 167 -2.46 26.72 -15.68
C ASN A 167 -3.44 27.12 -16.83
N LEU A 168 -3.27 28.34 -17.35
CA LEU A 168 -4.14 28.87 -18.41
C LEU A 168 -4.02 28.09 -19.73
N LEU A 169 -2.83 27.62 -20.08
CA LEU A 169 -2.60 26.81 -21.29
C LEU A 169 -3.28 25.44 -21.17
N ASP A 170 -3.23 24.82 -19.98
CA ASP A 170 -3.91 23.56 -19.73
C ASP A 170 -5.42 23.68 -20.01
N ARG A 171 -6.04 24.78 -19.56
CA ARG A 171 -7.47 25.05 -19.79
C ARG A 171 -7.78 25.32 -21.26
N LEU A 172 -6.91 26.05 -21.96
CA LEU A 172 -7.05 26.33 -23.40
C LEU A 172 -7.01 25.03 -24.23
N LEU A 173 -6.20 24.06 -23.81
CA LEU A 173 -6.12 22.72 -24.41
C LEU A 173 -7.24 21.77 -23.96
N GLY A 174 -8.26 22.29 -23.28
CA GLY A 174 -9.42 21.51 -22.82
C GLY A 174 -9.13 20.57 -21.65
N ARG A 175 -7.99 20.72 -20.94
CA ARG A 175 -7.74 19.93 -19.72
C ARG A 175 -8.67 20.38 -18.60
N THR A 176 -9.28 19.42 -17.94
CA THR A 176 -10.29 19.63 -16.90
C THR A 176 -9.81 19.07 -15.56
N CYS A 177 -10.19 19.72 -14.46
CA CYS A 177 -9.99 19.15 -13.14
C CYS A 177 -10.81 17.85 -12.98
N PRO A 178 -10.19 16.73 -12.59
CA PRO A 178 -10.90 15.46 -12.42
C PRO A 178 -11.90 15.52 -11.27
N ILE A 179 -11.58 16.24 -10.19
CA ILE A 179 -12.49 16.39 -9.05
C ILE A 179 -13.74 17.19 -9.43
N CYS A 180 -13.60 18.24 -10.26
CA CYS A 180 -14.77 18.96 -10.79
C CYS A 180 -15.69 18.08 -11.65
N LYS A 181 -15.12 17.10 -12.38
CA LYS A 181 -15.92 16.20 -13.21
C LYS A 181 -16.73 15.25 -12.34
N GLU A 182 -16.04 14.64 -11.37
CA GLU A 182 -16.63 13.75 -10.40
C GLU A 182 -17.73 14.42 -9.55
N GLU A 183 -17.52 15.66 -9.12
CA GLU A 183 -18.54 16.44 -8.39
C GLU A 183 -19.80 16.64 -9.23
N LYS A 184 -19.69 16.81 -10.56
CA LYS A 184 -20.83 17.01 -11.47
C LYS A 184 -21.56 15.71 -11.84
N GLU A 185 -20.88 14.57 -11.78
CA GLU A 185 -21.48 13.26 -12.08
C GLU A 185 -22.33 12.73 -10.90
N LYS A 186 -22.22 13.36 -9.72
CA LYS A 186 -22.99 13.04 -8.51
C LYS A 186 -24.24 13.90 -8.32
N ASP A 187 -24.41 14.94 -9.15
CA ASP A 187 -25.58 15.83 -9.22
C ASP A 187 -26.58 15.32 -10.27
#